data_AF-S2YXG0-F1
#
_entry.id   AF-S2YXG0-F1
#
_cell.length_a   1.000
_cell.length_b   1.000
_cell.length_c   1.000
_cell.angle_alpha   90.00
_cell.angle_beta   90.00
_cell.angle_gamma   90.00
#
_symmetry.space_group_name_H-M   'P 1'
#
loop_
_entity.id
_entity.type
_entity.pdbx_description
1 polymer ?
#
loop_
_entity_poly.entity_id
_entity_poly.type
_entity_poly.pdbx_seq_one_letter_code
_entity_poly.pdbx_strand_id
1 'polypeptide(L)'
;MNSPMVDYRMLIRLEPSQLSEALWRLSPPLSSGRRARWVLVLLDIAITDYYPVNEDPDVNPTMRIWFASRLLDFIDRELEVPNWHQIAHWYVAFARKAIEDGVRDLPQNLQADYIVGRALECFALTRDQALQVAEKEREHHLDALAAGLEGEEFSRAAHVEGAGELNAIRLLLSDVRWFQGRVVDTDLAAELDSWLGIYSDLGLGDAVAQLLAQRIRVAREDL
;
A
#
# COMPACT_ATOMS: atom_id res chain seq x y z
N MET A 1 -24.25 13.50 8.96
CA MET A 1 -23.42 12.39 8.42
C MET A 1 -23.52 11.25 9.40
N ASN A 2 -23.84 10.05 8.93
CA ASN A 2 -23.74 8.86 9.78
C ASN A 2 -22.27 8.60 10.11
N SER A 3 -22.02 7.99 11.27
CA SER A 3 -20.67 7.59 11.68
C SER A 3 -20.20 6.44 10.77
N PRO A 4 -18.95 6.45 10.25
CA PRO A 4 -18.41 5.34 9.45
C PRO A 4 -18.52 3.98 10.15
N MET A 5 -18.49 3.95 11.48
CA MET A 5 -18.72 2.72 12.26
C MET A 5 -20.15 2.20 12.14
N VAL A 6 -21.14 3.08 12.10
CA VAL A 6 -22.56 2.71 11.91
C VAL A 6 -22.76 2.17 10.50
N ASP A 7 -22.21 2.85 9.50
CA ASP A 7 -22.25 2.41 8.12
C ASP A 7 -21.59 1.04 7.95
N TYR A 8 -20.37 0.87 8.49
CA TYR A 8 -19.66 -0.41 8.49
C TYR A 8 -20.49 -1.53 9.12
N ARG A 9 -21.02 -1.30 10.33
CA ARG A 9 -21.82 -2.28 11.07
C ARG A 9 -23.02 -2.76 10.25
N MET A 10 -23.67 -1.85 9.53
CA MET A 10 -24.80 -2.18 8.65
C MET A 10 -24.34 -2.91 7.39
N LEU A 11 -23.30 -2.41 6.73
CA LEU A 11 -22.87 -2.87 5.41
C LEU A 11 -22.22 -4.25 5.43
N ILE A 12 -21.43 -4.59 6.46
CA ILE A 12 -20.71 -5.87 6.52
C ILE A 12 -21.64 -7.09 6.59
N ARG A 13 -22.88 -6.89 7.01
CA ARG A 13 -23.91 -7.94 7.14
C ARG A 13 -24.75 -8.12 5.87
N LEU A 14 -24.53 -7.29 4.86
CA LEU A 14 -25.27 -7.38 3.61
C LEU A 14 -24.73 -8.49 2.73
N GLU A 15 -25.63 -9.14 2.00
CA GLU A 15 -25.27 -10.08 0.95
C GLU A 15 -24.48 -9.37 -0.17
N PRO A 16 -23.56 -10.06 -0.88
CA PRO A 16 -22.70 -9.42 -1.88
C PRO A 16 -23.44 -8.62 -2.96
N SER A 17 -24.61 -9.11 -3.41
CA SER A 17 -25.44 -8.43 -4.41
C SER A 17 -26.07 -7.14 -3.87
N GLN A 18 -26.44 -7.13 -2.60
CA GLN A 18 -27.03 -5.96 -1.91
C GLN A 18 -25.97 -4.93 -1.55
N LEU A 19 -24.75 -5.39 -1.24
CA LEU A 19 -23.65 -4.51 -0.85
C LEU A 19 -23.31 -3.50 -1.94
N SER A 20 -23.21 -3.91 -3.20
CA SER A 20 -22.86 -3.00 -4.29
C SER A 20 -23.88 -1.86 -4.45
N GLU A 21 -25.18 -2.19 -4.40
CA GLU A 21 -26.25 -1.18 -4.43
C GLU A 21 -26.23 -0.30 -3.17
N ALA A 22 -26.01 -0.91 -2.00
CA ALA A 22 -25.94 -0.19 -0.74
C ALA A 22 -24.75 0.78 -0.68
N LEU A 23 -23.58 0.41 -1.21
CA LEU A 23 -22.43 1.30 -1.32
C LEU A 23 -22.77 2.52 -2.17
N TRP A 24 -23.47 2.34 -3.29
CA TRP A 24 -23.95 3.45 -4.10
C TRP A 24 -24.94 4.36 -3.35
N ARG A 25 -25.95 3.77 -2.71
CA ARG A 25 -27.02 4.51 -2.02
C ARG A 25 -26.56 5.21 -0.74
N LEU A 26 -25.66 4.58 0.01
CA LEU A 26 -25.16 5.06 1.30
C LEU A 26 -23.89 5.88 1.14
N SER A 27 -23.20 5.78 -0.01
CA SER A 27 -22.14 6.73 -0.33
C SER A 27 -22.74 8.13 -0.24
N PRO A 28 -22.23 9.01 0.64
CA PRO A 28 -22.83 10.32 0.77
C PRO A 28 -22.66 11.08 -0.55
N PRO A 29 -23.55 12.02 -0.90
CA PRO A 29 -23.48 12.81 -2.14
C PRO A 29 -22.31 13.79 -2.04
N LEU A 30 -21.11 13.24 -2.16
CA LEU A 30 -19.84 13.93 -1.99
C LEU A 30 -19.10 13.85 -3.31
N SER A 31 -18.19 14.81 -3.53
CA SER A 31 -17.22 14.70 -4.62
C SER A 31 -16.48 13.35 -4.56
N SER A 32 -16.04 12.85 -5.72
CA SER A 32 -15.33 11.57 -5.87
C SER A 32 -14.27 11.33 -4.79
N GLY A 33 -13.42 12.33 -4.51
CA GLY A 33 -12.37 12.23 -3.49
C GLY A 33 -12.86 12.04 -2.05
N ARG A 34 -14.04 12.58 -1.69
CA ARG A 34 -14.63 12.37 -0.36
C ARG A 34 -15.30 11.01 -0.23
N ARG A 35 -15.86 10.48 -1.32
CA ARG A 35 -16.38 9.10 -1.37
C ARG A 35 -15.24 8.09 -1.22
N ALA A 36 -14.12 8.29 -1.93
CA ALA A 36 -12.92 7.48 -1.76
C ALA A 36 -12.43 7.47 -0.31
N ARG A 37 -12.37 8.65 0.34
CA ARG A 37 -11.99 8.73 1.76
C ARG A 37 -12.94 7.94 2.67
N TRP A 38 -14.25 7.97 2.43
CA TRP A 38 -15.20 7.16 3.22
C TRP A 38 -14.96 5.66 3.04
N VAL A 39 -14.74 5.17 1.82
CA VAL A 39 -14.43 3.75 1.58
C VAL A 39 -13.11 3.35 2.23
N LEU A 40 -12.07 4.19 2.16
CA LEU A 40 -10.79 3.95 2.82
C LEU A 40 -10.94 3.84 4.35
N VAL A 41 -11.83 4.61 4.96
CA VAL A 41 -12.15 4.48 6.40
C VAL A 41 -12.86 3.15 6.68
N LEU A 42 -13.76 2.69 5.81
CA LEU A 42 -14.39 1.38 5.98
C LEU A 42 -13.37 0.23 5.84
N LEU A 43 -12.39 0.36 4.95
CA LEU A 43 -11.27 -0.58 4.82
C LEU A 43 -10.39 -0.57 6.09
N ASP A 44 -10.06 0.60 6.63
CA ASP A 44 -9.36 0.71 7.92
C ASP A 44 -10.11 -0.01 9.05
N ILE A 45 -11.42 0.22 9.15
CA ILE A 45 -12.25 -0.48 10.12
C ILE A 45 -12.22 -1.99 9.88
N ALA A 46 -12.32 -2.43 8.62
CA ALA A 46 -12.35 -3.85 8.30
C ALA A 46 -11.04 -4.58 8.63
N ILE A 47 -9.88 -3.94 8.49
CA ILE A 47 -8.59 -4.61 8.68
C ILE A 47 -8.16 -4.70 10.14
N THR A 48 -8.53 -3.74 10.99
CA THR A 48 -8.02 -3.67 12.36
C THR A 48 -8.95 -4.31 13.37
N ASP A 49 -8.40 -4.96 14.38
CA ASP A 49 -9.18 -5.62 15.43
C ASP A 49 -9.56 -4.67 16.57
N TYR A 50 -9.08 -3.42 16.54
CA TYR A 50 -9.32 -2.40 17.56
C TYR A 50 -10.79 -1.93 17.64
N TYR A 51 -11.56 -1.99 16.55
CA TYR A 51 -12.91 -1.46 16.55
C TYR A 51 -13.90 -2.46 17.18
N PRO A 52 -14.76 -2.03 18.14
CA PRO A 52 -15.68 -2.93 18.85
C PRO A 52 -16.65 -3.70 17.95
N VAL A 53 -16.92 -3.20 16.74
CA VAL A 53 -17.77 -3.89 15.75
C VAL A 53 -17.16 -5.19 15.23
N ASN A 54 -15.83 -5.32 15.27
CA ASN A 54 -15.10 -6.53 14.87
C ASN A 54 -14.98 -7.56 16.01
N GLU A 55 -15.37 -7.19 17.22
CA GLU A 55 -15.50 -8.09 18.37
C GLU A 55 -16.91 -8.73 18.45
N ASP A 56 -17.82 -8.29 17.59
CA ASP A 56 -19.19 -8.82 17.50
C ASP A 56 -19.16 -10.30 17.06
N PRO A 57 -19.79 -11.24 17.80
CA PRO A 57 -19.77 -12.67 17.46
C PRO A 57 -20.29 -12.99 16.06
N ASP A 58 -21.16 -12.14 15.52
CA ASP A 58 -21.74 -12.31 14.19
C ASP A 58 -20.83 -11.80 13.06
N VAL A 59 -19.66 -11.22 13.40
CA VAL A 59 -18.68 -10.69 12.43
C VAL A 59 -17.40 -11.52 12.51
N ASN A 60 -17.27 -12.50 11.61
CA ASN A 60 -16.09 -13.35 11.54
C ASN A 60 -15.03 -12.82 10.54
N PRO A 61 -13.77 -13.30 10.62
CA PRO A 61 -12.70 -12.87 9.71
C PRO A 61 -13.04 -13.05 8.23
N THR A 62 -13.71 -14.14 7.87
CA THR A 62 -14.12 -14.40 6.47
C THR A 62 -15.03 -13.28 5.97
N MET A 63 -16.05 -12.89 6.73
CA MET A 63 -16.94 -11.78 6.36
C MET A 63 -16.18 -10.48 6.15
N ARG A 64 -15.20 -10.17 7.01
CA ARG A 64 -14.38 -8.96 6.90
C ARG A 64 -13.54 -8.95 5.62
N ILE A 65 -12.94 -10.10 5.27
CA ILE A 65 -12.16 -10.26 4.03
C ILE A 65 -13.04 -10.12 2.78
N TRP A 66 -14.21 -10.77 2.76
CA TRP A 66 -15.15 -10.64 1.65
C TRP A 66 -15.69 -9.22 1.51
N PHE A 67 -15.99 -8.56 2.63
CA PHE A 67 -16.41 -7.17 2.64
C PHE A 67 -15.31 -6.25 2.07
N ALA A 68 -14.07 -6.40 2.53
CA ALA A 68 -12.93 -5.63 2.03
C ALA A 68 -12.66 -5.84 0.53
N SER A 69 -12.72 -7.10 0.06
CA SER A 69 -12.63 -7.43 -1.36
C SER A 69 -13.64 -6.64 -2.21
N ARG A 70 -14.88 -6.50 -1.73
CA ARG A 70 -15.92 -5.74 -2.44
C ARG A 70 -15.72 -4.23 -2.38
N LEU A 71 -15.25 -3.71 -1.25
CA LEU A 71 -14.88 -2.30 -1.14
C LEU A 71 -13.74 -1.94 -2.11
N LEU A 72 -12.74 -2.80 -2.23
CA LEU A 72 -11.62 -2.59 -3.15
C LEU A 72 -12.07 -2.66 -4.62
N ASP A 73 -12.88 -3.65 -5.00
CA ASP A 73 -13.50 -3.70 -6.33
C ASP A 73 -14.34 -2.44 -6.64
N PHE A 74 -15.04 -1.92 -5.64
CA PHE A 74 -15.84 -0.71 -5.79
C PHE A 74 -14.96 0.53 -6.00
N ILE A 75 -13.83 0.63 -5.30
CA ILE A 75 -12.84 1.69 -5.54
C ILE A 75 -12.41 1.66 -7.00
N ASP A 76 -12.03 0.50 -7.52
CA ASP A 76 -11.46 0.39 -8.86
C ASP A 76 -12.42 0.74 -9.98
N ARG A 77 -13.67 0.29 -9.85
CA ARG A 77 -14.66 0.40 -10.92
C ARG A 77 -15.31 1.77 -10.95
N GLU A 78 -15.53 2.35 -9.77
CA GLU A 78 -16.45 3.47 -9.63
C GLU A 78 -15.79 4.74 -9.10
N LEU A 79 -14.57 4.65 -8.54
CA LEU A 79 -13.88 5.79 -7.93
C LEU A 79 -12.60 6.12 -8.69
N GLU A 80 -12.53 7.35 -9.20
CA GLU A 80 -11.28 7.94 -9.66
C GLU A 80 -10.40 8.27 -8.45
N VAL A 81 -9.58 7.31 -8.01
CA VAL A 81 -8.62 7.50 -6.91
C VAL A 81 -7.23 7.76 -7.50
N PRO A 82 -6.63 8.94 -7.26
CA PRO A 82 -5.33 9.29 -7.84
C PRO A 82 -4.16 8.50 -7.25
N ASN A 83 -4.37 7.83 -6.11
CA ASN A 83 -3.33 7.12 -5.38
C ASN A 83 -3.48 5.59 -5.52
N TRP A 84 -3.05 5.06 -6.68
CA TRP A 84 -3.13 3.62 -6.97
C TRP A 84 -2.22 2.76 -6.09
N HIS A 85 -1.06 3.28 -5.66
CA HIS A 85 -0.15 2.56 -4.76
C HIS A 85 -0.78 2.31 -3.38
N GLN A 86 -1.55 3.27 -2.86
CA GLN A 86 -2.30 3.10 -1.62
C GLN A 86 -3.36 2.00 -1.75
N ILE A 87 -4.03 1.91 -2.89
CA ILE A 87 -5.03 0.86 -3.14
C ILE A 87 -4.35 -0.52 -3.25
N ALA A 88 -3.23 -0.62 -3.98
CA ALA A 88 -2.45 -1.85 -4.07
C ALA A 88 -1.92 -2.31 -2.69
N HIS A 89 -1.50 -1.38 -1.83
CA HIS A 89 -1.15 -1.68 -0.44
C HIS A 89 -2.32 -2.29 0.33
N TRP A 90 -3.54 -1.78 0.19
CA TRP A 90 -4.73 -2.37 0.82
C TRP A 90 -5.00 -3.80 0.35
N TYR A 91 -4.87 -4.07 -0.96
CA TYR A 91 -4.96 -5.42 -1.51
C TYR A 91 -3.99 -6.38 -0.83
N VAL A 92 -2.71 -6.00 -0.74
CA VAL A 92 -1.66 -6.77 -0.05
C VAL A 92 -2.02 -7.00 1.42
N ALA A 93 -2.36 -5.92 2.14
CA ALA A 93 -2.62 -5.98 3.57
C ALA A 93 -3.79 -6.92 3.90
N PHE A 94 -4.87 -6.87 3.13
CA PHE A 94 -6.03 -7.75 3.35
C PHE A 94 -5.74 -9.21 3.03
N ALA A 95 -5.03 -9.52 1.94
CA ALA A 95 -4.71 -10.92 1.66
C ALA A 95 -3.73 -11.51 2.67
N ARG A 96 -2.75 -10.71 3.12
CA ARG A 96 -1.87 -11.11 4.19
C ARG A 96 -2.65 -11.41 5.46
N LYS A 97 -3.53 -10.49 5.88
CA LYS A 97 -4.39 -10.69 7.06
C LYS A 97 -5.28 -11.92 6.90
N ALA A 98 -5.86 -12.13 5.72
CA ALA A 98 -6.72 -13.29 5.46
C ALA A 98 -5.98 -14.62 5.65
N ILE A 99 -4.71 -14.69 5.22
CA ILE A 99 -3.87 -15.89 5.41
C ILE A 99 -3.45 -16.03 6.87
N GLU A 100 -3.08 -14.94 7.55
CA GLU A 100 -2.76 -14.94 8.98
C GLU A 100 -3.95 -15.40 9.84
N ASP A 101 -5.16 -14.97 9.47
CA ASP A 101 -6.43 -15.35 10.11
C ASP A 101 -6.93 -16.76 9.68
N GLY A 102 -6.22 -17.44 8.77
CA GLY A 102 -6.56 -18.81 8.33
C GLY A 102 -7.80 -18.91 7.44
N VAL A 103 -8.17 -17.84 6.74
CA VAL A 103 -9.28 -17.84 5.77
C VAL A 103 -8.92 -18.74 4.58
N ARG A 104 -9.68 -19.81 4.37
CA ARG A 104 -9.40 -20.82 3.34
C ARG A 104 -9.77 -20.38 1.93
N ASP A 105 -10.95 -19.78 1.79
CA ASP A 105 -11.52 -19.41 0.50
C ASP A 105 -11.36 -17.90 0.28
N LEU A 106 -10.20 -17.52 -0.28
CA LEU A 106 -9.91 -16.14 -0.60
C LEU A 106 -10.67 -15.68 -1.86
N PRO A 107 -11.28 -14.48 -1.84
CA PRO A 107 -11.78 -13.84 -3.05
C PRO A 107 -10.68 -13.75 -4.12
N GLN A 108 -11.05 -13.87 -5.40
CA GLN A 108 -10.10 -13.89 -6.52
C GLN A 108 -9.17 -12.66 -6.51
N ASN A 109 -9.73 -11.48 -6.21
CA ASN A 109 -8.98 -10.23 -6.15
C ASN A 109 -8.07 -10.11 -4.91
N LEU A 110 -8.08 -11.10 -4.02
CA LEU A 110 -7.19 -11.21 -2.85
C LEU A 110 -6.27 -12.44 -2.92
N GLN A 111 -6.22 -13.14 -4.06
CA GLN A 111 -5.26 -14.21 -4.29
C GLN A 111 -3.87 -13.65 -4.58
N ALA A 112 -2.83 -14.43 -4.28
CA ALA A 112 -1.43 -14.00 -4.42
C ALA A 112 -1.12 -13.51 -5.85
N ASP A 113 -1.53 -14.25 -6.88
CA ASP A 113 -1.31 -13.89 -8.28
C ASP A 113 -1.94 -12.53 -8.62
N TYR A 114 -3.19 -12.32 -8.21
CA TYR A 114 -3.89 -11.06 -8.50
C TYR A 114 -3.18 -9.88 -7.84
N ILE A 115 -2.79 -10.03 -6.57
CA ILE A 115 -2.19 -8.93 -5.79
C ILE A 115 -0.80 -8.60 -6.29
N VAL A 116 0.01 -9.62 -6.57
CA VAL A 116 1.36 -9.41 -7.10
C VAL A 116 1.28 -8.77 -8.48
N GLY A 117 0.43 -9.30 -9.38
CA GLY A 117 0.20 -8.71 -10.70
C GLY A 117 -0.18 -7.24 -10.60
N ARG A 118 -1.17 -6.95 -9.77
CA ARG A 118 -1.64 -5.58 -9.54
C ARG A 118 -0.58 -4.65 -8.98
N ALA A 119 0.22 -5.11 -8.02
CA ALA A 119 1.28 -4.29 -7.44
C ALA A 119 2.37 -3.97 -8.47
N LEU A 120 2.75 -4.94 -9.29
CA LEU A 120 3.73 -4.75 -10.37
C LEU A 120 3.21 -3.84 -11.48
N GLU A 121 1.92 -3.91 -11.81
CA GLU A 121 1.26 -2.98 -12.75
C GLU A 121 1.33 -1.51 -12.29
N CYS A 122 1.50 -1.26 -10.99
CA CYS A 122 1.65 0.09 -10.44
C CYS A 122 3.07 0.67 -10.62
N PHE A 123 4.03 -0.10 -11.12
CA PHE A 123 5.40 0.36 -11.28
C PHE A 123 5.53 1.26 -12.51
N ALA A 124 5.64 2.56 -12.27
CA ALA A 124 5.78 3.57 -13.32
C ALA A 124 7.16 3.57 -13.99
N LEU A 125 8.15 2.90 -13.39
CA LEU A 125 9.52 2.80 -13.89
C LEU A 125 9.82 1.35 -14.24
N THR A 126 10.61 1.16 -15.30
CA THR A 126 11.27 -0.13 -15.52
C THR A 126 12.34 -0.38 -14.46
N ARG A 127 12.81 -1.63 -14.32
CA ARG A 127 13.92 -1.97 -13.42
C ARG A 127 15.15 -1.10 -13.64
N ASP A 128 15.57 -0.93 -14.89
CA ASP A 128 16.75 -0.13 -15.24
C ASP A 128 16.55 1.34 -14.89
N GLN A 129 15.35 1.89 -15.13
CA GLN A 129 15.03 3.27 -14.75
C GLN A 129 15.01 3.43 -13.23
N ALA A 130 14.44 2.49 -12.49
CA ALA A 130 14.41 2.51 -11.04
C ALA A 130 15.83 2.47 -10.45
N LEU A 131 16.72 1.65 -11.01
CA LEU A 131 18.14 1.59 -10.62
C LEU A 131 18.87 2.91 -10.90
N GLN A 132 18.66 3.51 -12.07
CA GLN A 132 19.24 4.81 -12.42
C GLN A 132 18.75 5.93 -11.50
N VAL A 133 17.46 5.95 -11.16
CA VAL A 133 16.90 6.92 -10.21
C VAL A 133 17.50 6.70 -8.82
N ALA A 134 17.61 5.44 -8.37
CA ALA A 134 18.21 5.12 -7.07
C ALA A 134 19.70 5.52 -7.00
N GLU A 135 20.46 5.32 -8.07
CA GLU A 135 21.85 5.76 -8.17
C GLU A 135 21.97 7.28 -8.08
N LYS A 136 21.19 8.03 -8.86
CA LYS A 136 21.16 9.50 -8.77
C LYS A 136 20.72 9.99 -7.40
N GLU A 137 19.70 9.36 -6.80
CA GLU A 137 19.23 9.68 -5.45
C GLU A 137 20.40 9.51 -4.45
N ARG A 138 21.16 8.43 -4.55
CA ARG A 138 22.37 8.20 -3.73
C ARG A 138 23.44 9.26 -3.92
N GLU A 139 23.78 9.59 -5.16
CA GLU A 139 24.80 10.60 -5.49
C GLU A 139 24.41 11.98 -4.93
N HIS A 140 23.18 12.42 -5.18
CA HIS A 140 22.68 13.71 -4.69
C HIS A 140 22.67 13.80 -3.16
N HIS A 141 22.32 12.71 -2.47
CA HIS A 141 22.39 12.67 -1.01
C HIS A 141 23.84 12.76 -0.51
N LEU A 142 24.79 12.05 -1.13
CA LEU A 142 26.20 12.12 -0.78
C LEU A 142 26.77 13.52 -0.98
N ASP A 143 26.48 14.16 -2.11
CA ASP A 143 26.93 15.51 -2.42
C ASP A 143 26.36 16.53 -1.43
N ALA A 144 25.06 16.44 -1.12
CA ALA A 144 24.40 17.31 -0.16
C ALA A 144 24.96 17.13 1.26
N LEU A 145 25.29 15.89 1.66
CA LEU A 145 25.95 15.59 2.93
C LEU A 145 27.38 16.12 2.97
N ALA A 146 28.15 15.93 1.89
CA ALA A 146 29.54 16.40 1.80
C ALA A 146 29.63 17.94 1.81
N ALA A 147 28.63 18.62 1.23
CA ALA A 147 28.49 20.07 1.27
C ALA A 147 27.98 20.61 2.62
N GLY A 148 27.62 19.74 3.57
CA GLY A 148 27.11 20.13 4.88
C GLY A 148 25.73 20.82 4.85
N LEU A 149 24.93 20.60 3.79
CA LEU A 149 23.63 21.24 3.63
C LEU A 149 22.63 20.70 4.65
N GLU A 150 21.74 21.56 5.17
CA GLU A 150 20.74 21.21 6.18
C GLU A 150 19.31 21.59 5.78
N GLY A 151 18.32 21.02 6.47
CA GLY A 151 16.91 21.41 6.37
C GLY A 151 16.38 21.42 4.93
N GLU A 152 15.76 22.52 4.52
CA GLU A 152 15.19 22.68 3.18
C GLU A 152 16.26 22.74 2.07
N GLU A 153 17.47 23.21 2.36
CA GLU A 153 18.56 23.20 1.38
C GLU A 153 19.02 21.79 1.07
N PHE A 154 19.15 20.95 2.10
CA PHE A 154 19.43 19.53 1.94
C PHE A 154 18.35 18.86 1.09
N SER A 155 17.08 19.02 1.46
CA SER A 155 15.95 18.39 0.76
C SER A 155 15.87 18.78 -0.71
N ARG A 156 16.20 20.03 -1.06
CA ARG A 156 16.24 20.50 -2.46
C ARG A 156 17.43 19.92 -3.22
N ALA A 157 18.61 19.86 -2.61
CA ALA A 157 19.81 19.32 -3.25
C ALA A 157 19.71 17.79 -3.46
N ALA A 158 19.13 17.09 -2.48
CA ALA A 158 18.93 15.64 -2.51
C ALA A 158 17.77 15.20 -3.43
N HIS A 159 16.97 16.13 -3.95
CA HIS A 159 15.82 15.82 -4.79
C HIS A 159 16.25 15.28 -6.16
N VAL A 160 15.56 14.22 -6.62
CA VAL A 160 15.74 13.59 -7.93
C VAL A 160 14.39 13.34 -8.57
N GLU A 161 14.28 13.60 -9.86
CA GLU A 161 13.10 13.26 -10.67
C GLU A 161 12.89 11.74 -10.66
N GLY A 162 11.66 11.28 -10.43
CA GLY A 162 11.35 9.85 -10.30
C GLY A 162 11.49 9.30 -8.87
N ALA A 163 11.95 10.09 -7.88
CA ALA A 163 12.11 9.62 -6.50
C ALA A 163 10.77 9.22 -5.85
N GLY A 164 9.66 9.85 -6.24
CA GLY A 164 8.32 9.50 -5.77
C GLY A 164 7.88 8.12 -6.27
N GLU A 165 8.10 7.86 -7.56
CA GLU A 165 7.82 6.60 -8.23
C GLU A 165 8.73 5.49 -7.70
N LEU A 166 10.02 5.76 -7.50
CA LEU A 166 10.95 4.83 -6.86
C LEU A 166 10.50 4.50 -5.44
N ASN A 167 10.07 5.49 -4.66
CA ASN A 167 9.56 5.25 -3.32
C ASN A 167 8.30 4.36 -3.32
N ALA A 168 7.38 4.58 -4.25
CA ALA A 168 6.19 3.73 -4.40
C ALA A 168 6.58 2.28 -4.74
N ILE A 169 7.56 2.07 -5.63
CA ILE A 169 8.12 0.75 -5.95
C ILE A 169 8.72 0.11 -4.69
N ARG A 170 9.57 0.82 -3.94
CA ARG A 170 10.21 0.30 -2.72
C ARG A 170 9.19 -0.16 -1.68
N LEU A 171 8.14 0.65 -1.45
CA LEU A 171 7.07 0.33 -0.51
C LEU A 171 6.29 -0.90 -0.95
N LEU A 172 5.80 -0.92 -2.19
CA LEU A 172 5.04 -2.05 -2.71
C LEU A 172 5.88 -3.34 -2.77
N LEU A 173 7.15 -3.27 -3.16
CA LEU A 173 8.05 -4.43 -3.16
C LEU A 173 8.26 -5.00 -1.76
N SER A 174 8.41 -4.14 -0.75
CA SER A 174 8.50 -4.59 0.64
C SER A 174 7.25 -5.38 1.04
N ASP A 175 6.08 -4.90 0.62
CA ASP A 175 4.79 -5.52 0.92
C ASP A 175 4.61 -6.85 0.16
N VAL A 176 4.86 -6.87 -1.15
CA VAL A 176 4.65 -8.07 -1.97
C VAL A 176 5.73 -9.14 -1.80
N ARG A 177 6.89 -8.80 -1.23
CA ARG A 177 7.92 -9.79 -0.84
C ARG A 177 7.34 -10.90 0.03
N TRP A 178 6.34 -10.59 0.86
CA TRP A 178 5.67 -11.59 1.67
C TRP A 178 5.02 -12.70 0.83
N PHE A 179 4.64 -12.44 -0.42
CA PHE A 179 4.05 -13.43 -1.32
C PHE A 179 5.08 -14.23 -2.14
N GLN A 180 6.37 -14.03 -1.93
CA GLN A 180 7.41 -14.83 -2.59
C GLN A 180 7.20 -16.33 -2.30
N GLY A 181 7.22 -17.15 -3.36
CA GLY A 181 6.94 -18.58 -3.29
C GLY A 181 5.47 -18.97 -3.09
N ARG A 182 4.54 -18.00 -3.10
CA ARG A 182 3.08 -18.22 -3.01
C ARG A 182 2.33 -17.93 -4.31
N VAL A 183 3.02 -17.36 -5.30
CA VAL A 183 2.51 -17.07 -6.65
C VAL A 183 2.54 -18.35 -7.48
N VAL A 184 1.41 -18.68 -8.11
CA VAL A 184 1.23 -19.88 -8.95
C VAL A 184 1.57 -19.58 -10.41
N ASP A 185 1.25 -18.37 -10.88
CA ASP A 185 1.65 -17.91 -12.22
C ASP A 185 3.18 -17.80 -12.30
N THR A 186 3.79 -18.58 -13.19
CA THR A 186 5.24 -18.69 -13.31
C THR A 186 5.89 -17.44 -13.88
N ASP A 187 5.23 -16.76 -14.80
CA ASP A 187 5.78 -15.55 -15.44
C ASP A 187 5.73 -14.40 -14.43
N LEU A 188 4.62 -14.31 -13.69
CA LEU A 188 4.46 -13.34 -12.62
C LEU A 188 5.44 -13.57 -11.46
N ALA A 189 5.64 -14.83 -11.07
CA ALA A 189 6.62 -15.19 -10.04
C ALA A 189 8.05 -14.80 -10.47
N ALA A 190 8.42 -15.08 -11.72
CA ALA A 190 9.72 -14.70 -12.27
C ALA A 190 9.92 -13.17 -12.33
N GLU A 191 8.88 -12.42 -12.68
CA GLU A 191 8.91 -10.96 -12.68
C GLU A 191 9.06 -10.40 -11.26
N LEU A 192 8.31 -10.93 -10.28
CA LEU A 192 8.46 -10.58 -8.86
C LEU A 192 9.88 -10.87 -8.37
N ASP A 193 10.41 -12.07 -8.62
CA ASP A 193 11.76 -12.46 -8.21
C ASP A 193 12.82 -11.57 -8.84
N SER A 194 12.63 -11.15 -10.10
CA SER A 194 13.53 -10.23 -10.79
C SER A 194 13.54 -8.84 -10.13
N TRP A 195 12.39 -8.33 -9.69
CA TRP A 195 12.32 -7.08 -8.92
C TRP A 195 12.90 -7.22 -7.51
N LEU A 196 12.62 -8.32 -6.82
CA LEU A 196 13.18 -8.60 -5.49
C LEU A 196 14.71 -8.78 -5.55
N GLY A 197 15.23 -9.31 -6.66
CA GLY A 197 16.66 -9.50 -6.90
C GLY A 197 17.47 -8.20 -6.92
N ILE A 198 16.83 -7.08 -7.29
CA ILE A 198 17.46 -5.74 -7.28
C ILE A 198 17.04 -4.88 -6.08
N TYR A 199 16.21 -5.41 -5.17
CA TYR A 199 15.59 -4.61 -4.11
C TYR A 199 16.59 -3.87 -3.22
N SER A 200 17.72 -4.50 -2.90
CA SER A 200 18.81 -3.85 -2.14
C SER A 200 19.38 -2.63 -2.84
N ASP A 201 19.45 -2.67 -4.17
CA ASP A 201 20.11 -1.67 -5.00
C ASP A 201 19.20 -0.45 -5.26
N LEU A 202 17.89 -0.61 -5.01
CA LEU A 202 16.90 0.47 -5.06
C LEU A 202 16.95 1.39 -3.82
N GLY A 203 17.62 0.96 -2.75
CA GLY A 203 17.79 1.76 -1.53
C GLY A 203 18.85 2.86 -1.68
N LEU A 204 18.96 3.71 -0.65
CA LEU A 204 20.03 4.71 -0.56
C LEU A 204 21.43 4.10 -0.30
N GLY A 205 21.50 2.79 -0.07
CA GLY A 205 22.73 2.09 0.31
C GLY A 205 23.16 2.37 1.76
N ASP A 206 23.90 1.42 2.33
CA ASP A 206 24.25 1.42 3.75
C ASP A 206 25.06 2.65 4.17
N ALA A 207 25.95 3.14 3.30
CA ALA A 207 26.79 4.29 3.59
C ALA A 207 25.98 5.58 3.78
N VAL A 208 25.05 5.88 2.86
CA VAL A 208 24.19 7.07 2.96
C VAL A 208 23.22 6.94 4.13
N ALA A 209 22.65 5.75 4.33
CA ALA A 209 21.76 5.49 5.46
C ALA A 209 22.46 5.69 6.81
N GLN A 210 23.71 5.25 6.96
CA GLN A 210 24.50 5.46 8.18
C GLN A 210 24.80 6.94 8.42
N LEU A 211 25.18 7.69 7.39
CA LEU A 211 25.46 9.14 7.52
C LEU A 211 24.21 9.92 7.93
N LEU A 212 23.05 9.60 7.33
CA LEU A 212 21.76 10.19 7.72
C LEU A 212 21.39 9.82 9.16
N ALA A 213 21.55 8.56 9.57
CA ALA A 213 21.26 8.11 10.93
C ALA A 213 22.16 8.79 11.97
N GLN A 214 23.45 8.96 11.67
CA GLN A 214 24.40 9.68 12.52
C GLN A 214 23.96 11.14 12.71
N ARG A 215 23.52 11.79 11.63
CA ARG A 215 23.04 13.17 11.68
C ARG A 215 21.77 13.35 12.51
N ILE A 216 20.80 12.44 12.36
CA ILE A 216 19.56 12.45 13.17
C ILE A 216 19.89 12.28 14.66
N ARG A 217 20.90 11.46 14.98
CA ARG A 217 21.33 11.26 16.36
C ARG A 217 21.95 12.52 16.96
N VAL A 218 22.87 13.18 16.24
CA VAL A 218 23.49 14.44 16.68
C VAL A 218 22.42 15.52 16.89
N ALA A 219 21.51 15.69 15.92
CA ALA A 219 20.43 16.68 16.03
C ALA A 219 19.46 16.43 17.19
N ARG A 220 19.38 15.20 17.73
CA ARG A 220 18.57 14.87 18.92
C ARG A 220 19.32 15.05 20.23
N GLU A 221 20.65 15.03 20.21
CA GLU A 221 21.49 15.27 21.39
C GLU A 221 21.65 16.78 21.67
N ASP A 222 21.39 17.63 20.67
CA ASP A 222 21.40 19.10 20.76
C ASP A 222 20.03 19.74 21.13
N LEU A 223 18.99 18.93 21.40
CA LEU A 223 17.64 19.33 21.81
C LEU A 223 17.38 19.04 23.29
#